data_AF-A0A842PBU0-F1
#
_entry.id   AF-A0A842PBU0-F1
#
_cell.length_a   1.000
_cell.length_b   1.000
_cell.length_c   1.000
_cell.angle_alpha   90.00
_cell.angle_beta   90.00
_cell.angle_gamma   90.00
#
_symmetry.space_group_name_H-M   'P 1'
#
loop_
_entity.id
_entity.type
_entity.pdbx_description
1 polymer ?
#
loop_
_entity_poly.entity_id
_entity_poly.type
_entity_poly.pdbx_seq_one_letter_code
_entity_poly.pdbx_strand_id
1 'polypeptide(L)'
;MRTLGALDYDTTYGVAFIGLSDLSGGPISPSDAMQAIIDGEETTSADIETRRGEIESLLGELELLDYQRTDVKAAWVFHTASSQSILSDISTMRSDALTRLGEDGIGCTVTSSEDNYGDDDKLYRRIRGTFTAPQYLESQNPPALIVRGNDGTPQYVEDSEIPFTMVIPQVLADLNESGPLVVFGHGFLGTGEGSSDYLGGWAEEYKVSFVATDLYGWSSSDFDTLGLGMIDPSYFQHQAERIEQALINKMAMIRTFKGVCSDLDEMYSDGTNLVNSTDVHYMGYSLGGIYGASVVAVSPDIDRAVLWVGGSGFSTFVERSTNFATFADLFSHSAAYPDRNDRALLLGVMQQMWDCSDPETFLSFANDGYDSIVEPFSFLSIISVNDAQVPGISSDRAARTAGIPVLDSSARLPYGVTQQAGPISGSAIVYWDGGYDAMPESNSPPPVGDAGKAHNEIGVIEDVNEMVKEFLHTGIVIDTCDVTCTFDYSAENPE
;
A
#
# COMPACT_ATOMS: atom_id res chain seq x y z
N MET A 1 2.91 22.52 -1.81
CA MET A 1 1.77 22.00 -2.58
C MET A 1 1.92 20.49 -2.64
N ARG A 2 0.84 19.72 -2.50
CA ARG A 2 0.79 18.27 -2.76
C ARG A 2 -0.45 17.99 -3.60
N THR A 3 -0.40 17.02 -4.49
CA THR A 3 -1.58 16.57 -5.24
C THR A 3 -2.52 15.82 -4.31
N LEU A 4 -3.83 15.86 -4.59
CA LEU A 4 -4.85 15.19 -3.78
C LEU A 4 -4.97 13.70 -4.09
N GLY A 5 -4.60 13.30 -5.31
CA GLY A 5 -4.57 11.94 -5.84
C GLY A 5 -3.44 11.81 -6.87
N ALA A 6 -3.36 10.68 -7.55
CA ALA A 6 -2.46 10.48 -8.69
C ALA A 6 -2.76 11.50 -9.79
N LEU A 7 -1.72 11.85 -10.53
CA LEU A 7 -1.84 12.60 -11.77
C LEU A 7 -1.97 11.62 -12.93
N ASP A 8 -2.63 12.02 -14.00
CA ASP A 8 -2.70 11.23 -15.23
C ASP A 8 -1.29 10.88 -15.73
N TYR A 9 -1.11 9.64 -16.15
CA TYR A 9 0.13 9.14 -16.75
C TYR A 9 0.39 9.79 -18.11
N ASP A 10 1.66 9.84 -18.51
CA ASP A 10 2.10 10.35 -19.82
C ASP A 10 1.53 11.74 -20.18
N THR A 11 1.43 12.62 -19.18
CA THR A 11 0.73 13.90 -19.29
C THR A 11 1.61 15.06 -18.85
N THR A 12 1.60 16.15 -19.63
CA THR A 12 2.25 17.41 -19.27
C THR A 12 1.41 18.22 -18.29
N TYR A 13 2.01 18.64 -17.18
CA TYR A 13 1.42 19.53 -16.20
C TYR A 13 2.22 20.82 -16.05
N GLY A 14 1.50 21.94 -16.01
CA GLY A 14 2.05 23.23 -15.62
C GLY A 14 1.67 23.59 -14.20
N VAL A 15 2.62 24.10 -13.42
CA VAL A 15 2.37 24.65 -12.09
C VAL A 15 2.83 26.09 -12.05
N ALA A 16 1.98 26.97 -11.51
CA ALA A 16 2.32 28.36 -11.26
C ALA A 16 1.83 28.80 -9.88
N PHE A 17 2.67 29.57 -9.20
CA PHE A 17 2.29 30.33 -8.01
C PHE A 17 2.06 31.78 -8.41
N ILE A 18 0.89 32.32 -8.06
CA ILE A 18 0.41 33.62 -8.52
C ILE A 18 0.03 34.45 -7.30
N GLY A 19 0.38 35.74 -7.30
CA GLY A 19 -0.13 36.69 -6.30
C GLY A 19 0.24 36.38 -4.85
N LEU A 20 1.40 35.78 -4.61
CA LEU A 20 1.87 35.46 -3.25
C LEU A 20 2.21 36.72 -2.46
N SER A 21 1.84 36.72 -1.18
CA SER A 21 2.22 37.74 -0.20
C SER A 21 2.93 37.11 1.00
N ASP A 22 3.85 37.85 1.61
CA ASP A 22 4.50 37.44 2.84
C ASP A 22 3.58 37.60 4.08
N LEU A 23 4.07 37.21 5.25
CA LEU A 23 3.30 37.29 6.51
C LEU A 23 2.96 38.73 6.95
N SER A 24 3.61 39.74 6.36
CA SER A 24 3.31 41.16 6.58
C SER A 24 2.33 41.74 5.56
N GLY A 25 1.90 40.94 4.58
CA GLY A 25 1.03 41.36 3.48
C GLY A 25 1.77 42.03 2.33
N GLY A 26 3.11 42.01 2.32
CA GLY A 26 3.92 42.51 1.21
C GLY A 26 3.94 41.51 0.04
N PRO A 27 3.88 41.96 -1.22
CA PRO A 27 3.93 41.04 -2.36
C PRO A 27 5.30 40.37 -2.44
N ILE A 28 5.32 39.06 -2.67
CA ILE A 28 6.54 38.31 -2.95
C ILE A 28 6.94 38.58 -4.41
N SER A 29 8.21 38.92 -4.61
CA SER A 29 8.77 39.12 -5.95
C SER A 29 9.19 37.78 -6.56
N PRO A 30 9.08 37.60 -7.89
CA PRO A 30 9.68 36.46 -8.57
C PRO A 30 11.20 36.45 -8.40
N SER A 31 11.84 35.30 -8.65
CA SER A 31 13.30 35.26 -8.80
C SER A 31 13.74 36.04 -10.04
N ASP A 32 14.98 36.53 -10.08
CA ASP A 32 15.54 37.24 -11.25
C ASP A 32 15.40 36.41 -12.54
N ALA A 33 15.55 35.09 -12.44
CA ALA A 33 15.36 34.17 -13.56
C ALA A 33 13.93 34.16 -14.09
N MET A 34 12.94 34.07 -13.18
CA MET A 34 11.52 34.11 -13.57
C MET A 34 11.12 35.50 -14.08
N GLN A 35 11.67 36.58 -13.49
CA GLN A 35 11.46 37.94 -13.95
C GLN A 35 11.97 38.16 -15.37
N ALA A 36 13.18 37.68 -15.70
CA ALA A 36 13.72 37.73 -17.05
C ALA A 36 12.86 36.96 -18.07
N ILE A 37 12.25 35.84 -17.66
CA ILE A 37 11.25 35.15 -18.49
C ILE A 37 10.01 36.02 -18.67
N ILE A 38 9.44 36.56 -17.58
CA ILE A 38 8.26 37.43 -17.62
C ILE A 38 8.46 38.62 -18.57
N ASP A 39 9.61 39.28 -18.49
CA ASP A 39 9.94 40.49 -19.25
C ASP A 39 10.44 40.23 -20.68
N GLY A 40 10.66 38.95 -21.04
CA GLY A 40 11.20 38.57 -22.35
C GLY A 40 12.68 38.93 -22.53
N GLU A 41 13.43 39.04 -21.44
CA GLU A 41 14.86 39.35 -21.45
C GLU A 41 15.68 38.07 -21.62
N GLU A 42 16.51 38.00 -22.66
CA GLU A 42 17.48 36.91 -22.85
C GLU A 42 18.51 36.90 -21.71
N THR A 43 18.81 35.71 -21.19
CA THR A 43 19.84 35.51 -20.17
C THR A 43 21.05 34.78 -20.75
N THR A 44 22.18 34.86 -20.04
CA THR A 44 23.36 34.05 -20.37
C THR A 44 23.31 32.65 -19.75
N SER A 45 22.22 32.28 -19.06
CA SER A 45 22.07 30.98 -18.41
C SER A 45 21.46 29.97 -19.38
N ALA A 46 22.25 28.98 -19.80
CA ALA A 46 21.76 27.92 -20.68
C ALA A 46 20.55 27.16 -20.08
N ASP A 47 20.49 27.01 -18.75
CA ASP A 47 19.37 26.35 -18.06
C ASP A 47 18.05 27.14 -18.22
N ILE A 48 18.10 28.46 -18.03
CA ILE A 48 16.93 29.33 -18.19
C ILE A 48 16.46 29.31 -19.64
N GLU A 49 17.39 29.50 -20.59
CA GLU A 49 17.02 29.55 -22.02
C GLU A 49 16.49 28.20 -22.54
N THR A 50 16.97 27.08 -22.00
CA THR A 50 16.45 25.75 -22.37
C THR A 50 14.99 25.57 -21.92
N ARG A 51 14.62 26.10 -20.74
CA ARG A 51 13.28 25.96 -20.15
C ARG A 51 12.32 27.08 -20.57
N ARG A 52 12.83 28.17 -21.15
CA ARG A 52 12.06 29.38 -21.48
C ARG A 52 10.82 29.06 -22.31
N GLY A 53 10.96 28.32 -23.42
CA GLY A 53 9.85 28.08 -24.34
C GLY A 53 8.64 27.41 -23.66
N GLU A 54 8.88 26.39 -22.83
CA GLU A 54 7.83 25.69 -22.09
C GLU A 54 7.16 26.60 -21.04
N ILE A 55 7.96 27.37 -20.30
CA ILE A 55 7.44 28.31 -19.31
C ILE A 55 6.65 29.43 -20.01
N GLU A 56 7.12 29.95 -21.14
CA GLU A 56 6.40 30.95 -21.93
C GLU A 56 5.07 30.43 -22.47
N SER A 57 5.03 29.16 -22.91
CA SER A 57 3.78 28.50 -23.30
C SER A 57 2.81 28.43 -22.12
N LEU A 58 3.28 27.99 -20.95
CA LEU A 58 2.46 27.95 -19.72
C LEU A 58 1.95 29.35 -19.34
N LEU A 59 2.79 30.39 -19.43
CA LEU A 59 2.36 31.76 -19.15
C LEU A 59 1.28 32.22 -20.12
N GLY A 60 1.38 31.86 -21.40
CA GLY A 60 0.34 32.13 -22.40
C GLY A 60 -0.98 31.40 -22.09
N GLU A 61 -0.91 30.14 -21.64
CA GLU A 61 -2.09 29.38 -21.20
C GLU A 61 -2.75 30.00 -19.95
N LEU A 62 -1.94 30.46 -18.99
CA LEU A 62 -2.43 31.15 -17.80
C LEU A 62 -3.14 32.47 -18.15
N GLU A 63 -2.64 33.22 -19.12
CA GLU A 63 -3.29 34.45 -19.60
C GLU A 63 -4.67 34.17 -20.23
N LEU A 64 -4.84 33.02 -20.91
CA LEU A 64 -6.15 32.59 -21.42
C LEU A 64 -7.14 32.23 -20.29
N LEU A 65 -6.63 31.94 -19.09
CA LEU A 65 -7.39 31.70 -17.87
C LEU A 65 -7.51 32.97 -16.99
N ASP A 66 -7.25 34.16 -17.55
CA ASP A 66 -7.28 35.47 -16.90
C ASP A 66 -6.22 35.69 -15.80
N TYR A 67 -5.19 34.84 -15.73
CA TYR A 67 -4.04 35.06 -14.85
C TYR A 67 -2.95 35.87 -15.56
N GLN A 68 -2.68 37.08 -15.08
CA GLN A 68 -1.68 37.95 -15.70
C GLN A 68 -0.26 37.37 -15.52
N ARG A 69 0.52 37.34 -16.59
CA ARG A 69 1.93 36.92 -16.58
C ARG A 69 2.76 37.63 -15.52
N THR A 70 2.52 38.92 -15.28
CA THR A 70 3.24 39.72 -14.27
C THR A 70 2.93 39.33 -12.82
N ASP A 71 1.86 38.59 -12.58
CA ASP A 71 1.47 38.14 -11.25
C ASP A 71 2.08 36.79 -10.87
N VAL A 72 2.67 36.08 -11.84
CA VAL A 72 3.35 34.79 -11.63
C VAL A 72 4.67 35.00 -10.89
N LYS A 73 4.86 34.26 -9.79
CA LYS A 73 6.03 34.37 -8.91
C LYS A 73 7.01 33.22 -9.10
N ALA A 74 6.49 32.04 -9.41
CA ALA A 74 7.26 30.87 -9.79
C ALA A 74 6.40 29.99 -10.70
N ALA A 75 7.01 29.39 -11.71
CA ALA A 75 6.35 28.44 -12.58
C ALA A 75 7.31 27.35 -13.04
N TRP A 76 6.77 26.16 -13.28
CA TRP A 76 7.48 25.06 -13.92
C TRP A 76 6.51 24.15 -14.65
N VAL A 77 7.04 23.43 -15.63
CA VAL A 77 6.34 22.40 -16.38
C VAL A 77 7.05 21.08 -16.10
N PHE A 78 6.28 20.00 -15.98
CA PHE A 78 6.82 18.65 -15.89
C PHE A 78 5.91 17.68 -16.65
N HIS A 79 6.46 16.51 -16.99
CA HIS A 79 5.75 15.44 -17.65
C HIS A 79 5.74 14.23 -16.72
N THR A 80 4.57 13.62 -16.51
CA THR A 80 4.46 12.38 -15.74
C THR A 80 5.01 11.20 -16.55
N ALA A 81 5.55 10.18 -15.89
CA ALA A 81 5.97 8.98 -16.59
C ALA A 81 4.75 8.23 -17.16
N SER A 82 4.97 7.43 -18.20
CA SER A 82 3.92 6.55 -18.73
C SER A 82 3.72 5.33 -17.84
N SER A 83 2.49 4.79 -17.82
CA SER A 83 2.19 3.54 -17.11
C SER A 83 3.09 2.40 -17.59
N GLN A 84 3.40 2.34 -18.89
CA GLN A 84 4.33 1.36 -19.46
C GLN A 84 5.73 1.47 -18.85
N SER A 85 6.25 2.69 -18.65
CA SER A 85 7.59 2.88 -18.07
C SER A 85 7.62 2.48 -16.59
N ILE A 86 6.59 2.82 -15.83
CA ILE A 86 6.51 2.53 -14.39
C ILE A 86 6.31 1.02 -14.14
N LEU A 87 5.43 0.39 -14.92
CA LEU A 87 5.05 -1.01 -14.72
C LEU A 87 5.96 -2.00 -15.46
N SER A 88 6.98 -1.54 -16.18
CA SER A 88 7.79 -2.40 -17.06
C SER A 88 8.36 -3.61 -16.31
N ASP A 89 9.01 -3.39 -15.17
CA ASP A 89 9.68 -4.46 -14.43
C ASP A 89 8.69 -5.46 -13.84
N ILE A 90 7.69 -4.98 -13.10
CA ILE A 90 6.67 -5.83 -12.50
C ILE A 90 5.87 -6.59 -13.56
N SER A 91 5.57 -5.97 -14.71
CA SER A 91 4.90 -6.62 -15.83
C SER A 91 5.75 -7.72 -16.46
N THR A 92 7.05 -7.49 -16.66
CA THR A 92 7.97 -8.49 -17.21
C THR A 92 8.10 -9.68 -16.27
N MET A 93 8.37 -9.44 -14.98
CA MET A 93 8.49 -10.52 -14.00
C MET A 93 7.17 -11.27 -13.84
N ARG A 94 6.04 -10.56 -13.77
CA ARG A 94 4.71 -11.17 -13.67
C ARG A 94 4.47 -12.12 -14.84
N SER A 95 4.63 -11.66 -16.08
CA SER A 95 4.37 -12.48 -17.26
C SER A 95 5.27 -13.73 -17.34
N ASP A 96 6.55 -13.59 -17.01
CA ASP A 96 7.49 -14.71 -17.00
C ASP A 96 7.15 -15.68 -15.84
N ALA A 97 6.85 -15.18 -14.65
CA ALA A 97 6.49 -15.99 -13.49
C ALA A 97 5.18 -16.77 -13.72
N LEU A 98 4.14 -16.14 -14.27
CA LEU A 98 2.88 -16.81 -14.64
C LEU A 98 3.14 -17.98 -15.61
N THR A 99 4.01 -17.78 -16.59
CA THR A 99 4.37 -18.81 -17.57
C THR A 99 5.07 -20.00 -16.91
N ARG A 100 5.95 -19.74 -15.93
CA ARG A 100 6.71 -20.77 -15.20
C ARG A 100 5.84 -21.54 -14.21
N LEU A 101 4.96 -20.83 -13.52
CA LEU A 101 4.01 -21.41 -12.56
C LEU A 101 3.02 -22.35 -13.24
N GLY A 102 2.67 -22.09 -14.51
CA GLY A 102 1.62 -22.83 -15.20
C GLY A 102 0.25 -22.56 -14.57
N GLU A 103 -0.73 -23.43 -14.86
CA GLU A 103 -2.11 -23.26 -14.39
C GLU A 103 -2.26 -23.48 -12.88
N ASP A 104 -1.49 -24.42 -12.31
CA ASP A 104 -1.68 -24.90 -10.94
C ASP A 104 -0.59 -24.48 -9.94
N GLY A 105 0.43 -23.74 -10.39
CA GLY A 105 1.64 -23.46 -9.60
C GLY A 105 2.64 -24.62 -9.62
N ILE A 106 3.77 -24.46 -8.94
CA ILE A 106 4.88 -25.43 -8.99
C ILE A 106 4.77 -26.49 -7.87
N GLY A 107 4.66 -26.05 -6.62
CA GLY A 107 4.61 -26.96 -5.48
C GLY A 107 4.82 -26.27 -4.14
N CYS A 108 4.55 -27.01 -3.07
CA CYS A 108 4.85 -26.60 -1.70
C CYS A 108 5.24 -27.81 -0.86
N THR A 109 5.96 -27.56 0.23
CA THR A 109 6.41 -28.56 1.20
C THR A 109 6.05 -28.09 2.61
N VAL A 110 5.27 -28.89 3.33
CA VAL A 110 5.03 -28.66 4.76
C VAL A 110 6.27 -29.06 5.56
N THR A 111 6.72 -28.17 6.45
CA THR A 111 7.88 -28.39 7.32
C THR A 111 7.49 -28.55 8.79
N SER A 112 6.34 -28.00 9.20
CA SER A 112 5.80 -28.15 10.54
C SER A 112 4.28 -28.03 10.54
N SER A 113 3.61 -28.81 11.39
CA SER A 113 2.22 -28.62 11.77
C SER A 113 2.09 -28.65 13.29
N GLU A 114 1.37 -27.67 13.83
CA GLU A 114 1.19 -27.46 15.27
C GLU A 114 -0.31 -27.33 15.55
N ASP A 115 -0.87 -28.32 16.24
CA ASP A 115 -2.26 -28.28 16.68
C ASP A 115 -2.40 -27.35 17.90
N ASN A 116 -3.53 -26.68 18.03
CA ASN A 116 -3.82 -25.75 19.14
C ASN A 116 -2.73 -24.69 19.36
N TYR A 117 -2.24 -24.07 18.28
CA TYR A 117 -1.24 -23.02 18.38
C TYR A 117 -1.77 -21.84 19.21
N GLY A 118 -1.01 -21.42 20.23
CA GLY A 118 -1.41 -20.38 21.19
C GLY A 118 -2.01 -20.91 22.49
N ASP A 119 -2.30 -22.22 22.58
CA ASP A 119 -2.89 -22.88 23.74
C ASP A 119 -4.20 -22.20 24.23
N ASP A 120 -4.99 -21.65 23.30
CA ASP A 120 -6.24 -20.93 23.58
C ASP A 120 -7.49 -21.54 22.92
N ASP A 121 -7.35 -22.74 22.33
CA ASP A 121 -8.39 -23.53 21.67
C ASP A 121 -9.04 -22.85 20.44
N LYS A 122 -8.43 -21.79 19.89
CA LYS A 122 -8.98 -21.08 18.71
C LYS A 122 -8.45 -21.57 17.37
N LEU A 123 -7.26 -22.16 17.35
CA LEU A 123 -6.65 -22.65 16.13
C LEU A 123 -6.61 -24.17 16.14
N TYR A 124 -7.30 -24.79 15.17
CA TYR A 124 -7.14 -26.22 14.91
C TYR A 124 -5.68 -26.53 14.61
N ARG A 125 -5.08 -25.73 13.70
CA ARG A 125 -3.71 -25.97 13.26
C ARG A 125 -3.02 -24.72 12.73
N ARG A 126 -1.75 -24.56 13.09
CA ARG A 126 -0.79 -23.74 12.36
C ARG A 126 0.10 -24.64 11.50
N ILE A 127 0.16 -24.36 10.20
CA ILE A 127 1.00 -25.07 9.22
C ILE A 127 2.10 -24.13 8.76
N ARG A 128 3.36 -24.58 8.83
CA ARG A 128 4.52 -23.88 8.27
C ARG A 128 5.13 -24.72 7.18
N GLY A 129 5.63 -24.06 6.14
CA GLY A 129 6.22 -24.74 5.00
C GLY A 129 6.87 -23.77 4.03
N THR A 130 7.20 -24.26 2.85
CA THR A 130 7.65 -23.45 1.72
C THR A 130 6.80 -23.69 0.50
N PHE A 131 6.70 -22.71 -0.38
CA PHE A 131 6.18 -22.86 -1.74
C PHE A 131 7.24 -22.40 -2.75
N THR A 132 7.23 -23.00 -3.93
CA THR A 132 8.20 -22.68 -4.96
C THR A 132 7.74 -21.47 -5.79
N ALA A 133 8.59 -20.45 -5.89
CA ALA A 133 8.33 -19.23 -6.67
C ALA A 133 9.52 -18.87 -7.57
N PRO A 134 9.27 -18.36 -8.80
CA PRO A 134 10.33 -17.80 -9.65
C PRO A 134 11.03 -16.60 -8.98
N GLN A 135 12.37 -16.66 -8.91
CA GLN A 135 13.21 -15.62 -8.33
C GLN A 135 13.87 -14.76 -9.40
N TYR A 136 13.88 -13.45 -9.17
CA TYR A 136 14.52 -12.43 -10.00
C TYR A 136 15.61 -11.66 -9.23
N LEU A 137 15.66 -11.79 -7.89
CA LEU A 137 16.72 -11.22 -7.05
C LEU A 137 18.03 -12.00 -7.15
N GLU A 138 19.15 -11.30 -6.98
CA GLU A 138 20.49 -11.90 -6.87
C GLU A 138 20.66 -12.83 -5.66
N SER A 139 19.83 -12.63 -4.63
CA SER A 139 19.84 -13.36 -3.36
C SER A 139 18.49 -13.16 -2.66
N GLN A 140 18.04 -14.18 -1.91
CA GLN A 140 16.89 -14.01 -1.01
C GLN A 140 17.22 -13.18 0.23
N ASN A 141 18.50 -13.14 0.63
CA ASN A 141 18.94 -12.37 1.79
C ASN A 141 19.12 -10.89 1.42
N PRO A 142 18.63 -9.94 2.24
CA PRO A 142 18.87 -8.52 2.04
C PRO A 142 20.33 -8.12 2.40
N PRO A 143 20.86 -7.03 1.83
CA PRO A 143 20.30 -6.29 0.70
C PRO A 143 20.46 -7.10 -0.60
N ALA A 144 19.48 -7.00 -1.51
CA ALA A 144 19.51 -7.69 -2.80
C ALA A 144 18.87 -6.82 -3.89
N LEU A 145 19.42 -6.87 -5.10
CA LEU A 145 18.86 -6.27 -6.31
C LEU A 145 18.27 -7.32 -7.26
N ILE A 146 17.35 -6.90 -8.12
CA ILE A 146 16.88 -7.65 -9.28
C ILE A 146 18.04 -7.82 -10.27
N VAL A 147 18.24 -9.04 -10.75
CA VAL A 147 19.19 -9.36 -11.81
C VAL A 147 18.61 -8.87 -13.13
N ARG A 148 19.35 -8.01 -13.83
CA ARG A 148 18.93 -7.41 -15.10
C ARG A 148 19.79 -7.85 -16.27
N GLY A 149 19.17 -7.99 -17.44
CA GLY A 149 19.83 -8.26 -18.71
C GLY A 149 20.56 -7.03 -19.27
N ASN A 150 21.22 -7.19 -20.41
CA ASN A 150 21.90 -6.08 -21.10
C ASN A 150 20.96 -4.94 -21.54
N ASP A 151 19.65 -5.22 -21.63
CA ASP A 151 18.59 -4.28 -21.98
C ASP A 151 17.91 -3.67 -20.73
N GLY A 152 18.39 -4.00 -19.52
CA GLY A 152 17.82 -3.52 -18.26
C GLY A 152 16.60 -4.30 -17.77
N THR A 153 16.12 -5.30 -18.51
CA THR A 153 14.94 -6.09 -18.12
C THR A 153 15.25 -7.09 -17.00
N PRO A 154 14.33 -7.29 -16.04
CA PRO A 154 14.47 -8.32 -15.02
C PRO A 154 14.65 -9.71 -15.65
N GLN A 155 15.54 -10.52 -15.07
CA GLN A 155 15.86 -11.86 -15.54
C GLN A 155 15.57 -12.88 -14.44
N TYR A 156 14.93 -13.97 -14.84
CA TYR A 156 14.80 -15.16 -14.00
C TYR A 156 16.19 -15.68 -13.60
N VAL A 157 16.36 -15.97 -12.32
CA VAL A 157 17.58 -16.51 -11.72
C VAL A 157 17.42 -18.01 -11.50
N GLU A 158 16.47 -18.37 -10.64
CA GLU A 158 16.16 -19.75 -10.26
C GLU A 158 14.75 -19.85 -9.65
N ASP A 159 14.28 -21.07 -9.46
CA ASP A 159 13.11 -21.32 -8.63
C ASP A 159 13.56 -21.34 -7.16
N SER A 160 12.78 -20.69 -6.30
CA SER A 160 13.12 -20.44 -4.91
C SER A 160 12.04 -20.93 -3.95
N GLU A 161 12.46 -21.46 -2.79
CA GLU A 161 11.55 -21.88 -1.74
C GLU A 161 11.24 -20.72 -0.79
N ILE A 162 10.01 -20.21 -0.86
CA ILE A 162 9.55 -19.07 -0.07
C ILE A 162 8.71 -19.57 1.11
N PRO A 163 8.94 -19.10 2.34
CA PRO A 163 8.18 -19.56 3.50
C PRO A 163 6.71 -19.13 3.40
N PHE A 164 5.82 -20.04 3.79
CA PHE A 164 4.42 -19.71 4.09
C PHE A 164 4.07 -20.12 5.53
N THR A 165 3.07 -19.45 6.09
CA THR A 165 2.39 -19.88 7.30
C THR A 165 0.89 -19.84 7.05
N MET A 166 0.21 -20.93 7.39
CA MET A 166 -1.24 -21.05 7.33
C MET A 166 -1.80 -21.28 8.73
N VAL A 167 -2.93 -20.64 9.03
CA VAL A 167 -3.70 -20.90 10.24
C VAL A 167 -5.11 -21.34 9.86
N ILE A 168 -5.56 -22.43 10.48
CA ILE A 168 -6.88 -23.02 10.31
C ILE A 168 -7.58 -22.94 11.68
N PRO A 169 -8.74 -22.25 11.77
CA PRO A 169 -9.46 -22.10 13.02
C PRO A 169 -10.12 -23.41 13.50
N GLN A 170 -10.32 -23.53 14.81
CA GLN A 170 -10.89 -24.72 15.47
C GLN A 170 -12.34 -24.95 15.08
N VAL A 171 -13.13 -23.88 14.94
CA VAL A 171 -14.55 -23.92 14.56
C VAL A 171 -14.83 -24.74 13.29
N LEU A 172 -13.92 -24.72 12.30
CA LEU A 172 -14.08 -25.46 11.05
C LEU A 172 -13.95 -26.96 11.26
N ALA A 173 -13.04 -27.39 12.14
CA ALA A 173 -12.89 -28.78 12.53
C ALA A 173 -14.10 -29.26 13.34
N ASP A 174 -14.57 -28.46 14.29
CA ASP A 174 -15.71 -28.79 15.16
C ASP A 174 -17.03 -28.94 14.37
N LEU A 175 -17.22 -28.10 13.36
CA LEU A 175 -18.39 -28.14 12.48
C LEU A 175 -18.22 -29.09 11.29
N ASN A 176 -17.01 -29.60 11.08
CA ASN A 176 -16.64 -30.44 9.94
C ASN A 176 -17.04 -29.78 8.61
N GLU A 177 -16.63 -28.52 8.42
CA GLU A 177 -16.93 -27.69 7.25
C GLU A 177 -15.69 -26.98 6.69
N SER A 178 -15.69 -26.66 5.39
CA SER A 178 -14.61 -25.90 4.75
C SER A 178 -14.82 -24.39 4.90
N GLY A 179 -13.80 -23.66 5.33
CA GLY A 179 -13.78 -22.19 5.39
C GLY A 179 -13.04 -21.58 4.21
N PRO A 180 -13.38 -20.35 3.76
CA PRO A 180 -12.65 -19.69 2.68
C PRO A 180 -11.19 -19.44 3.08
N LEU A 181 -10.31 -19.40 2.07
CA LEU A 181 -8.91 -19.04 2.23
C LEU A 181 -8.71 -17.55 1.96
N VAL A 182 -8.09 -16.85 2.91
CA VAL A 182 -7.69 -15.44 2.77
C VAL A 182 -6.17 -15.32 2.85
N VAL A 183 -5.59 -14.62 1.88
CA VAL A 183 -4.17 -14.24 1.92
C VAL A 183 -4.00 -13.05 2.85
N PHE A 184 -3.15 -13.17 3.85
CA PHE A 184 -2.92 -12.12 4.82
C PHE A 184 -1.64 -11.30 4.56
N GLY A 185 -1.74 -9.98 4.66
CA GLY A 185 -0.63 -9.03 4.62
C GLY A 185 -0.28 -8.47 5.99
N HIS A 186 0.95 -8.73 6.45
CA HIS A 186 1.44 -8.27 7.75
C HIS A 186 1.72 -6.75 7.80
N GLY A 187 1.75 -6.20 9.01
CA GLY A 187 2.14 -4.81 9.27
C GLY A 187 3.63 -4.52 9.09
N PHE A 188 4.02 -3.26 9.25
CA PHE A 188 5.40 -2.81 9.02
C PHE A 188 6.44 -3.58 9.84
N LEU A 189 7.48 -4.11 9.19
CA LEU A 189 8.52 -4.96 9.79
C LEU A 189 8.01 -6.26 10.42
N GLY A 190 6.78 -6.67 10.11
CA GLY A 190 6.24 -7.98 10.47
C GLY A 190 6.78 -9.11 9.58
N THR A 191 6.22 -10.30 9.76
CA THR A 191 6.45 -11.48 8.91
C THR A 191 5.13 -12.20 8.65
N GLY A 192 5.10 -13.05 7.62
CA GLY A 192 3.97 -13.94 7.37
C GLY A 192 3.73 -14.89 8.55
N GLU A 193 4.79 -15.44 9.15
CA GLU A 193 4.69 -16.31 10.32
C GLU A 193 4.13 -15.59 11.54
N GLY A 194 4.59 -14.36 11.82
CA GLY A 194 4.14 -13.57 12.97
C GLY A 194 2.66 -13.20 12.90
N SER A 195 2.02 -13.29 11.72
CA SER A 195 0.57 -13.10 11.62
C SER A 195 -0.25 -14.17 12.35
N SER A 196 0.33 -15.37 12.55
CA SER A 196 -0.34 -16.44 13.31
C SER A 196 -0.58 -16.10 14.78
N ASP A 197 0.13 -15.11 15.34
CA ASP A 197 0.02 -14.73 16.75
C ASP A 197 -1.22 -13.89 17.07
N TYR A 198 -1.89 -13.31 16.07
CA TYR A 198 -3.03 -12.42 16.28
C TYR A 198 -4.24 -12.70 15.38
N LEU A 199 -4.11 -13.57 14.37
CA LEU A 199 -5.23 -13.93 13.49
C LEU A 199 -6.19 -14.95 14.09
N GLY A 200 -5.77 -15.71 15.12
CA GLY A 200 -6.55 -16.84 15.63
C GLY A 200 -7.97 -16.48 16.07
N GLY A 201 -8.15 -15.37 16.81
CA GLY A 201 -9.47 -14.92 17.24
C GLY A 201 -10.39 -14.54 16.07
N TRP A 202 -9.85 -13.83 15.08
CA TRP A 202 -10.62 -13.45 13.90
C TRP A 202 -10.97 -14.66 13.03
N ALA A 203 -9.98 -15.55 12.80
CA ALA A 203 -10.17 -16.78 12.06
C ALA A 203 -11.27 -17.65 12.68
N GLU A 204 -11.28 -17.77 14.01
CA GLU A 204 -12.26 -18.54 14.78
C GLU A 204 -13.66 -17.94 14.70
N GLU A 205 -13.80 -16.64 14.94
CA GLU A 205 -15.11 -15.97 14.92
C GLU A 205 -15.75 -16.02 13.52
N TYR A 206 -14.95 -15.79 12.48
CA TYR A 206 -15.44 -15.64 11.11
C TYR A 206 -15.25 -16.87 10.22
N LYS A 207 -14.73 -17.97 10.79
CA LYS A 207 -14.57 -19.27 10.11
C LYS A 207 -13.72 -19.21 8.85
N VAL A 208 -12.63 -18.45 8.90
CA VAL A 208 -11.74 -18.20 7.76
C VAL A 208 -10.38 -18.80 8.03
N SER A 209 -9.82 -19.49 7.03
CA SER A 209 -8.43 -19.91 7.07
C SER A 209 -7.54 -18.84 6.44
N PHE A 210 -6.38 -18.57 7.02
CA PHE A 210 -5.43 -17.61 6.47
C PHE A 210 -4.16 -18.27 5.97
N VAL A 211 -3.57 -17.71 4.91
CA VAL A 211 -2.19 -18.02 4.49
C VAL A 211 -1.39 -16.74 4.31
N ALA A 212 -0.16 -16.72 4.79
CA ALA A 212 0.69 -15.55 4.78
C ALA A 212 2.13 -15.88 4.38
N THR A 213 2.76 -14.92 3.71
CA THR A 213 4.19 -14.87 3.45
C THR A 213 4.65 -13.42 3.60
N ASP A 214 5.94 -13.20 3.73
CA ASP A 214 6.53 -11.88 3.94
C ASP A 214 6.29 -10.94 2.75
N LEU A 215 6.14 -9.64 3.05
CA LEU A 215 6.36 -8.57 2.09
C LEU A 215 7.82 -8.12 2.18
N TYR A 216 8.72 -8.80 1.46
CA TYR A 216 10.14 -8.43 1.40
C TYR A 216 10.32 -6.95 1.00
N GLY A 217 11.42 -6.35 1.46
CA GLY A 217 11.66 -4.92 1.42
C GLY A 217 11.03 -4.17 2.60
N TRP A 218 10.01 -4.75 3.24
CA TRP A 218 9.37 -4.19 4.43
C TRP A 218 9.09 -5.24 5.53
N SER A 219 9.75 -6.40 5.48
CA SER A 219 9.65 -7.41 6.53
C SER A 219 10.75 -7.22 7.58
N SER A 220 10.67 -7.96 8.69
CA SER A 220 11.68 -7.89 9.75
C SER A 220 13.11 -8.13 9.23
N SER A 221 13.26 -8.92 8.15
CA SER A 221 14.55 -9.20 7.51
C SER A 221 15.21 -7.95 6.91
N ASP A 222 14.43 -6.93 6.57
CA ASP A 222 14.88 -5.74 5.84
C ASP A 222 15.29 -4.58 6.76
N PHE A 223 15.14 -4.72 8.09
CA PHE A 223 15.39 -3.66 9.07
C PHE A 223 16.76 -2.99 8.89
N ASP A 224 17.83 -3.79 8.76
CA ASP A 224 19.18 -3.26 8.60
C ASP A 224 19.35 -2.55 7.25
N THR A 225 18.70 -3.03 6.19
CA THR A 225 18.76 -2.40 4.85
C THR A 225 18.04 -1.05 4.84
N LEU A 226 16.93 -0.93 5.55
CA LEU A 226 16.25 0.36 5.76
C LEU A 226 17.15 1.32 6.55
N GLY A 227 17.83 0.83 7.57
CA GLY A 227 18.83 1.61 8.32
C GLY A 227 19.95 2.12 7.42
N LEU A 228 20.49 1.26 6.55
CA LEU A 228 21.47 1.66 5.54
C LEU A 228 20.91 2.73 4.59
N GLY A 229 19.65 2.60 4.14
CA GLY A 229 18.95 3.59 3.32
C GLY A 229 18.86 4.99 3.95
N MET A 230 18.70 5.07 5.27
CA MET A 230 18.68 6.35 5.99
C MET A 230 20.06 7.04 6.03
N ILE A 231 21.14 6.27 5.93
CA ILE A 231 22.52 6.80 5.88
C ILE A 231 22.92 7.10 4.43
N ASP A 232 22.60 6.19 3.52
CA ASP A 232 22.85 6.26 2.09
C ASP A 232 21.57 5.91 1.30
N PRO A 233 20.81 6.93 0.86
CA PRO A 233 19.62 6.82 0.02
C PRO A 233 19.69 5.85 -1.15
N SER A 234 20.87 5.60 -1.72
CA SER A 234 20.99 4.64 -2.82
C SER A 234 20.63 3.21 -2.39
N TYR A 235 20.70 2.88 -1.10
CA TYR A 235 20.31 1.57 -0.59
C TYR A 235 18.80 1.30 -0.67
N PHE A 236 17.95 2.32 -0.77
CA PHE A 236 16.50 2.12 -0.95
C PHE A 236 16.15 1.38 -2.24
N GLN A 237 17.03 1.38 -3.25
CA GLN A 237 16.80 0.55 -4.44
C GLN A 237 16.71 -0.95 -4.10
N HIS A 238 17.56 -1.45 -3.20
CA HIS A 238 17.51 -2.86 -2.76
C HIS A 238 16.19 -3.17 -2.07
N GLN A 239 15.69 -2.22 -1.28
CA GLN A 239 14.41 -2.37 -0.63
C GLN A 239 13.24 -2.32 -1.63
N ALA A 240 13.25 -1.36 -2.57
CA ALA A 240 12.25 -1.23 -3.62
C ALA A 240 12.13 -2.50 -4.46
N GLU A 241 13.25 -2.99 -4.99
CA GLU A 241 13.28 -4.17 -5.86
C GLU A 241 12.92 -5.47 -5.10
N ARG A 242 13.18 -5.53 -3.79
CA ARG A 242 12.70 -6.64 -2.94
C ARG A 242 11.18 -6.65 -2.76
N ILE A 243 10.51 -5.50 -2.75
CA ILE A 243 9.05 -5.45 -2.74
C ILE A 243 8.49 -6.04 -4.03
N GLU A 244 9.08 -5.71 -5.18
CA GLU A 244 8.63 -6.26 -6.46
C GLU A 244 8.73 -7.80 -6.46
N GLN A 245 9.83 -8.38 -5.96
CA GLN A 245 9.92 -9.83 -5.75
C GLN A 245 8.86 -10.35 -4.79
N ALA A 246 8.54 -9.62 -3.72
CA ALA A 246 7.51 -10.03 -2.77
C ALA A 246 6.10 -10.07 -3.39
N LEU A 247 5.79 -9.16 -4.31
CA LEU A 247 4.53 -9.19 -5.07
C LEU A 247 4.47 -10.44 -5.97
N ILE A 248 5.59 -10.80 -6.63
CA ILE A 248 5.69 -12.05 -7.39
C ILE A 248 5.55 -13.28 -6.48
N ASN A 249 6.18 -13.28 -5.31
CA ASN A 249 6.07 -14.36 -4.33
C ASN A 249 4.62 -14.55 -3.87
N LYS A 250 3.90 -13.46 -3.58
CA LYS A 250 2.49 -13.53 -3.18
C LYS A 250 1.60 -14.06 -4.32
N MET A 251 1.81 -13.59 -5.55
CA MET A 251 1.11 -14.12 -6.72
C MET A 251 1.38 -15.63 -6.90
N ALA A 252 2.64 -16.07 -6.77
CA ALA A 252 3.02 -17.48 -6.85
C ALA A 252 2.38 -18.32 -5.74
N MET A 253 2.35 -17.81 -4.50
CA MET A 253 1.70 -18.44 -3.36
C MET A 253 0.21 -18.66 -3.65
N ILE A 254 -0.49 -17.61 -4.05
CA ILE A 254 -1.92 -17.66 -4.34
C ILE A 254 -2.20 -18.74 -5.39
N ARG A 255 -1.54 -18.69 -6.56
CA ARG A 255 -1.76 -19.71 -7.60
C ARG A 255 -1.49 -21.13 -7.10
N THR A 256 -0.40 -21.31 -6.38
CA THR A 256 0.01 -22.63 -5.86
C THR A 256 -1.03 -23.20 -4.89
N PHE A 257 -1.60 -22.39 -4.00
CA PHE A 257 -2.65 -22.84 -3.05
C PHE A 257 -4.04 -23.00 -3.70
N LYS A 258 -4.32 -22.33 -4.82
CA LYS A 258 -5.50 -22.63 -5.66
C LYS A 258 -5.33 -23.91 -6.48
N GLY A 259 -4.09 -24.27 -6.83
CA GLY A 259 -3.74 -25.42 -7.65
C GLY A 259 -3.15 -26.57 -6.84
N VAL A 260 -1.88 -26.90 -7.08
CA VAL A 260 -1.24 -28.13 -6.59
C VAL A 260 -1.18 -28.27 -5.06
N CYS A 261 -1.34 -27.18 -4.32
CA CYS A 261 -1.34 -27.15 -2.85
C CYS A 261 -2.73 -26.90 -2.23
N SER A 262 -3.79 -27.13 -3.00
CA SER A 262 -5.18 -27.05 -2.50
C SER A 262 -5.60 -28.24 -1.61
N ASP A 263 -4.79 -29.31 -1.57
CA ASP A 263 -5.16 -30.62 -1.00
C ASP A 263 -4.07 -31.20 -0.08
N LEU A 264 -3.53 -30.37 0.83
CA LEU A 264 -2.51 -30.84 1.78
C LEU A 264 -3.13 -31.70 2.89
N ASP A 265 -2.48 -32.80 3.26
CA ASP A 265 -2.94 -33.72 4.32
C ASP A 265 -3.21 -32.97 5.65
N GLU A 266 -2.39 -31.95 5.95
CA GLU A 266 -2.50 -31.15 7.16
C GLU A 266 -3.75 -30.26 7.20
N MET A 267 -4.42 -30.01 6.07
CA MET A 267 -5.66 -29.23 6.00
C MET A 267 -6.90 -30.04 6.38
N TYR A 268 -6.76 -31.35 6.59
CA TYR A 268 -7.89 -32.23 6.86
C TYR A 268 -8.17 -32.42 8.36
N SER A 269 -9.47 -32.52 8.67
CA SER A 269 -9.99 -33.09 9.91
C SER A 269 -11.16 -34.03 9.57
N ASP A 270 -11.15 -35.25 10.12
CA ASP A 270 -12.19 -36.28 9.90
C ASP A 270 -12.60 -36.52 8.43
N GLY A 271 -11.66 -36.34 7.49
CA GLY A 271 -11.87 -36.52 6.06
C GLY A 271 -12.45 -35.31 5.32
N THR A 272 -12.63 -34.18 6.00
CA THR A 272 -13.02 -32.89 5.41
C THR A 272 -11.81 -31.99 5.26
N ASN A 273 -11.59 -31.44 4.06
CA ASN A 273 -10.63 -30.36 3.85
C ASN A 273 -11.20 -29.08 4.46
N LEU A 274 -10.53 -28.52 5.47
CA LEU A 274 -11.00 -27.34 6.18
C LEU A 274 -10.73 -26.04 5.41
N VAL A 275 -9.98 -26.08 4.32
CA VAL A 275 -9.57 -24.91 3.55
C VAL A 275 -10.18 -24.95 2.15
N ASN A 276 -11.05 -24.00 1.86
CA ASN A 276 -11.57 -23.77 0.51
C ASN A 276 -10.72 -22.72 -0.21
N SER A 277 -9.86 -23.18 -1.12
CA SER A 277 -9.01 -22.32 -1.96
C SER A 277 -9.57 -22.07 -3.37
N THR A 278 -10.85 -22.36 -3.63
CA THR A 278 -11.44 -22.12 -4.96
C THR A 278 -11.67 -20.64 -5.25
N ASP A 279 -12.06 -19.87 -4.23
CA ASP A 279 -12.23 -18.42 -4.26
C ASP A 279 -11.39 -17.82 -3.13
N VAL A 280 -10.29 -17.16 -3.49
CA VAL A 280 -9.29 -16.65 -2.55
C VAL A 280 -9.38 -15.13 -2.56
N HIS A 281 -9.25 -14.52 -1.39
CA HIS A 281 -9.28 -13.06 -1.24
C HIS A 281 -8.05 -12.57 -0.49
N TYR A 282 -7.86 -11.25 -0.45
CA TYR A 282 -6.80 -10.62 0.31
C TYR A 282 -7.36 -9.87 1.52
N MET A 283 -6.65 -9.95 2.65
CA MET A 283 -6.81 -9.02 3.75
C MET A 283 -5.44 -8.54 4.20
N GLY A 284 -5.27 -7.23 4.37
CA GLY A 284 -4.03 -6.66 4.85
C GLY A 284 -4.28 -5.66 5.97
N TYR A 285 -3.37 -5.64 6.94
CA TYR A 285 -3.41 -4.70 8.06
C TYR A 285 -2.18 -3.80 8.05
N SER A 286 -2.36 -2.49 8.27
CA SER A 286 -1.27 -1.52 8.29
C SER A 286 -0.50 -1.50 6.95
N LEU A 287 0.78 -1.90 6.93
CA LEU A 287 1.56 -2.10 5.70
C LEU A 287 0.87 -3.04 4.70
N GLY A 288 0.24 -4.13 5.17
CA GLY A 288 -0.58 -4.99 4.32
C GLY A 288 -1.80 -4.25 3.77
N GLY A 289 -2.39 -3.34 4.54
CA GLY A 289 -3.45 -2.45 4.06
C GLY A 289 -2.96 -1.41 3.06
N ILE A 290 -1.69 -0.98 3.14
CA ILE A 290 -1.05 -0.08 2.17
C ILE A 290 -0.81 -0.84 0.86
N TYR A 291 0.01 -1.90 0.89
CA TYR A 291 0.40 -2.63 -0.32
C TYR A 291 -0.66 -3.61 -0.85
N GLY A 292 -1.80 -3.75 -0.17
CA GLY A 292 -2.83 -4.70 -0.57
C GLY A 292 -3.37 -4.45 -1.98
N ALA A 293 -3.50 -3.19 -2.39
CA ALA A 293 -3.88 -2.86 -3.77
C ALA A 293 -2.84 -3.38 -4.80
N SER A 294 -1.54 -3.27 -4.49
CA SER A 294 -0.48 -3.83 -5.34
C SER A 294 -0.55 -5.36 -5.40
N VAL A 295 -0.84 -6.02 -4.27
CA VAL A 295 -0.95 -7.49 -4.20
C VAL A 295 -2.10 -7.99 -5.09
N VAL A 296 -3.27 -7.37 -4.99
CA VAL A 296 -4.44 -7.76 -5.80
C VAL A 296 -4.24 -7.42 -7.26
N ALA A 297 -3.69 -6.24 -7.58
CA ALA A 297 -3.45 -5.84 -8.97
C ALA A 297 -2.44 -6.74 -9.70
N VAL A 298 -1.41 -7.23 -9.00
CA VAL A 298 -0.37 -8.09 -9.61
C VAL A 298 -0.87 -9.54 -9.79
N SER A 299 -1.75 -10.04 -8.93
CA SER A 299 -2.21 -11.43 -9.01
C SER A 299 -3.53 -11.56 -9.78
N PRO A 300 -3.57 -12.29 -10.91
CA PRO A 300 -4.83 -12.55 -11.62
C PRO A 300 -5.70 -13.63 -10.96
N ASP A 301 -5.33 -14.11 -9.78
CA ASP A 301 -6.03 -15.20 -9.08
C ASP A 301 -6.97 -14.71 -7.97
N ILE A 302 -6.93 -13.41 -7.68
CA ILE A 302 -7.74 -12.73 -6.67
C ILE A 302 -8.20 -11.38 -7.24
N ASP A 303 -9.40 -10.96 -6.84
CA ASP A 303 -10.02 -9.71 -7.32
C ASP A 303 -10.63 -8.86 -6.20
N ARG A 304 -10.54 -9.34 -4.94
CA ARG A 304 -11.13 -8.70 -3.76
C ARG A 304 -10.14 -8.56 -2.61
N ALA A 305 -10.12 -7.37 -2.01
CA ALA A 305 -9.31 -7.07 -0.84
C ALA A 305 -10.03 -6.31 0.28
N VAL A 306 -9.69 -6.60 1.53
CA VAL A 306 -9.95 -5.70 2.66
C VAL A 306 -8.65 -5.08 3.12
N LEU A 307 -8.63 -3.75 3.18
CA LEU A 307 -7.46 -2.93 3.49
C LEU A 307 -7.70 -2.19 4.81
N TRP A 308 -7.21 -2.78 5.89
CA TRP A 308 -7.34 -2.21 7.24
C TRP A 308 -6.26 -1.17 7.49
N VAL A 309 -6.69 0.01 7.96
CA VAL A 309 -5.84 1.12 8.40
C VAL A 309 -4.67 1.38 7.44
N GLY A 310 -5.00 1.29 6.15
CA GLY A 310 -4.07 1.40 5.02
C GLY A 310 -4.23 2.70 4.24
N GLY A 311 -3.60 2.75 3.08
CA GLY A 311 -3.62 3.91 2.19
C GLY A 311 -2.62 3.76 1.04
N SER A 312 -2.17 4.87 0.47
CA SER A 312 -1.19 4.88 -0.62
C SER A 312 -0.21 6.06 -0.53
N GLY A 313 0.77 6.08 -1.44
CA GLY A 313 1.71 7.19 -1.60
C GLY A 313 2.61 7.35 -0.38
N PHE A 314 3.50 6.39 -0.15
CA PHE A 314 4.30 6.30 1.08
C PHE A 314 5.07 7.60 1.39
N SER A 315 5.72 8.20 0.40
CA SER A 315 6.44 9.48 0.54
C SER A 315 5.56 10.64 1.02
N THR A 316 4.23 10.56 0.84
CA THR A 316 3.31 11.63 1.21
C THR A 316 2.98 11.65 2.70
N PHE A 317 3.06 10.51 3.38
CA PHE A 317 2.67 10.39 4.79
C PHE A 317 3.80 9.95 5.73
N VAL A 318 4.91 9.40 5.23
CA VAL A 318 5.96 8.79 6.07
C VAL A 318 6.47 9.71 7.19
N GLU A 319 6.70 11.00 6.91
CA GLU A 319 7.14 11.97 7.93
C GLU A 319 6.09 12.30 9.00
N ARG A 320 4.84 11.86 8.82
CA ARG A 320 3.74 11.99 9.78
C ARG A 320 3.50 10.69 10.56
N SER A 321 4.11 9.59 10.15
CA SER A 321 3.97 8.29 10.79
C SER A 321 4.85 8.20 12.02
N THR A 322 4.30 7.70 13.13
CA THR A 322 5.12 7.36 14.30
C THR A 322 6.10 6.20 14.03
N ASN A 323 5.82 5.33 13.05
CA ASN A 323 6.73 4.24 12.66
C ASN A 323 8.03 4.77 12.05
N PHE A 324 8.00 5.98 11.49
CA PHE A 324 9.19 6.64 10.95
C PHE A 324 10.06 7.29 12.03
N ALA A 325 9.56 7.52 13.25
CA ALA A 325 10.27 8.29 14.27
C ALA A 325 11.68 7.74 14.57
N THR A 326 11.83 6.41 14.70
CA THR A 326 13.12 5.77 14.94
C THR A 326 14.09 5.93 13.76
N PHE A 327 13.58 5.85 12.53
CA PHE A 327 14.39 6.07 11.32
C PHE A 327 14.74 7.53 11.11
N ALA A 328 13.87 8.46 11.52
CA ALA A 328 14.10 9.89 11.43
C ALA A 328 15.31 10.33 12.25
N ASP A 329 15.56 9.71 13.41
CA ASP A 329 16.75 9.97 14.22
C ASP A 329 18.03 9.58 13.48
N LEU A 330 18.03 8.42 12.80
CA LEU A 330 19.16 7.99 11.97
C LEU A 330 19.35 8.90 10.75
N PHE A 331 18.26 9.23 10.05
CA PHE A 331 18.30 10.02 8.84
C PHE A 331 18.74 11.47 9.10
N SER A 332 18.38 12.02 10.27
CA SER A 332 18.77 13.37 10.69
C SER A 332 20.13 13.44 11.40
N HIS A 333 20.83 12.31 11.57
CA HIS A 333 22.14 12.28 12.19
C HIS A 333 23.17 13.11 11.40
N SER A 334 24.17 13.70 12.09
CA SER A 334 25.17 14.58 11.47
C SER A 334 26.06 13.90 10.42
N ALA A 335 26.06 12.57 10.39
CA ALA A 335 26.77 11.76 9.39
C ALA A 335 25.89 11.35 8.19
N ALA A 336 24.59 11.67 8.22
CA ALA A 336 23.63 11.42 7.17
C ALA A 336 23.13 12.77 6.62
N TYR A 337 21.84 13.10 6.83
CA TYR A 337 21.21 14.28 6.26
C TYR A 337 20.65 15.18 7.36
N PRO A 338 21.48 15.99 8.04
CA PRO A 338 21.05 16.80 9.18
C PRO A 338 20.03 17.88 8.82
N ASP A 339 20.07 18.37 7.58
CA ASP A 339 19.15 19.40 7.11
C ASP A 339 17.79 18.82 6.71
N ARG A 340 16.72 19.36 7.30
CA ARG A 340 15.34 18.87 7.07
C ARG A 340 14.90 19.00 5.62
N ASN A 341 15.32 20.05 4.93
CA ASN A 341 14.95 20.26 3.53
C ASN A 341 15.54 19.20 2.61
N ASP A 342 16.79 18.77 2.87
CA ASP A 342 17.44 17.71 2.10
C ASP A 342 16.68 16.40 2.27
N ARG A 343 16.30 16.04 3.50
CA ARG A 343 15.48 14.84 3.77
C ARG A 343 14.13 14.89 3.06
N ALA A 344 13.44 16.04 3.10
CA ALA A 344 12.15 16.19 2.42
C ALA A 344 12.25 16.06 0.90
N LEU A 345 13.32 16.62 0.30
CA LEU A 345 13.60 16.47 -1.13
C LEU A 345 13.95 15.02 -1.48
N LEU A 346 14.80 14.37 -0.68
CA LEU A 346 15.21 12.99 -0.87
C LEU A 346 14.02 12.04 -0.82
N LEU A 347 13.15 12.14 0.20
CA LEU A 347 11.94 11.31 0.29
C LEU A 347 11.01 11.51 -0.92
N GLY A 348 10.89 12.75 -1.41
CA GLY A 348 10.12 13.03 -2.62
C GLY A 348 10.71 12.41 -3.88
N VAL A 349 12.04 12.43 -4.03
CA VAL A 349 12.72 11.82 -5.18
C VAL A 349 12.72 10.29 -5.10
N MET A 350 12.89 9.71 -3.91
CA MET A 350 12.87 8.27 -3.66
C MET A 350 11.55 7.61 -4.05
N GLN A 351 10.43 8.36 -4.06
CA GLN A 351 9.14 7.83 -4.51
C GLN A 351 9.23 7.18 -5.90
N GLN A 352 10.07 7.72 -6.80
CA GLN A 352 10.30 7.15 -8.13
C GLN A 352 10.83 5.71 -8.10
N MET A 353 11.56 5.34 -7.04
CA MET A 353 12.04 3.96 -6.85
C MET A 353 10.91 3.03 -6.42
N TRP A 354 9.89 3.54 -5.73
CA TRP A 354 8.76 2.75 -5.24
C TRP A 354 7.61 2.66 -6.24
N ASP A 355 7.50 3.56 -7.21
CA ASP A 355 6.35 3.66 -8.11
C ASP A 355 6.00 2.34 -8.84
N CYS A 356 6.98 1.46 -9.12
CA CYS A 356 6.76 0.15 -9.75
C CYS A 356 5.96 -0.84 -8.87
N SER A 357 5.96 -0.63 -7.55
CA SER A 357 5.30 -1.49 -6.56
C SER A 357 4.33 -0.75 -5.65
N ASP A 358 4.36 0.59 -5.62
CA ASP A 358 3.52 1.43 -4.77
C ASP A 358 2.04 1.25 -5.15
N PRO A 359 1.14 1.05 -4.17
CA PRO A 359 -0.29 0.94 -4.41
C PRO A 359 -0.88 2.15 -5.16
N GLU A 360 -0.31 3.34 -5.01
CA GLU A 360 -0.74 4.54 -5.74
C GLU A 360 -0.79 4.32 -7.25
N THR A 361 0.16 3.54 -7.79
CA THR A 361 0.22 3.23 -9.21
C THR A 361 -0.95 2.33 -9.62
N PHE A 362 -1.24 1.30 -8.85
CA PHE A 362 -2.26 0.31 -9.18
C PHE A 362 -3.69 0.78 -8.95
N LEU A 363 -3.90 1.67 -7.96
CA LEU A 363 -5.22 2.19 -7.62
C LEU A 363 -5.88 2.93 -8.79
N SER A 364 -5.10 3.58 -9.65
CA SER A 364 -5.59 4.24 -10.87
C SER A 364 -6.26 3.26 -11.85
N PHE A 365 -6.00 1.97 -11.71
CA PHE A 365 -6.53 0.89 -12.56
C PHE A 365 -7.59 0.04 -11.86
N ALA A 366 -8.01 0.39 -10.63
CA ALA A 366 -8.92 -0.44 -9.85
C ALA A 366 -10.26 -0.72 -10.58
N ASN A 367 -10.84 0.29 -11.25
CA ASN A 367 -12.15 0.15 -11.89
C ASN A 367 -12.07 -0.44 -13.31
N ASP A 368 -11.04 -0.08 -14.08
CA ASP A 368 -10.98 -0.34 -15.53
C ASP A 368 -9.86 -1.31 -15.94
N GLY A 369 -8.95 -1.65 -15.03
CA GLY A 369 -7.75 -2.42 -15.31
C GLY A 369 -6.72 -1.64 -16.14
N TYR A 370 -5.68 -2.35 -16.59
CA TYR A 370 -4.64 -1.84 -17.49
C TYR A 370 -4.11 -2.96 -18.39
N ASP A 371 -4.46 -2.87 -19.68
CA ASP A 371 -4.13 -3.85 -20.72
C ASP A 371 -4.41 -5.31 -20.29
N SER A 372 -3.41 -6.18 -20.36
CA SER A 372 -3.44 -7.56 -19.84
C SER A 372 -2.59 -7.72 -18.57
N ILE A 373 -2.19 -6.59 -17.99
CA ILE A 373 -1.25 -6.53 -16.86
C ILE A 373 -2.03 -6.48 -15.56
N VAL A 374 -3.03 -5.60 -15.48
CA VAL A 374 -3.88 -5.41 -14.29
C VAL A 374 -5.33 -5.64 -14.70
N GLU A 375 -6.00 -6.56 -14.02
CA GLU A 375 -7.45 -6.72 -14.14
C GLU A 375 -8.15 -5.78 -13.15
N PRO A 376 -9.41 -5.36 -13.41
CA PRO A 376 -10.20 -4.62 -12.43
C PRO A 376 -10.30 -5.40 -11.11
N PHE A 377 -10.27 -4.69 -9.99
CA PHE A 377 -10.37 -5.28 -8.66
C PHE A 377 -11.18 -4.41 -7.70
N SER A 378 -11.80 -5.05 -6.71
CA SER A 378 -12.61 -4.38 -5.69
C SER A 378 -11.92 -4.41 -4.33
N PHE A 379 -12.05 -3.33 -3.56
CA PHE A 379 -11.51 -3.29 -2.21
C PHE A 379 -12.35 -2.46 -1.23
N LEU A 380 -12.42 -2.93 0.01
CA LEU A 380 -12.98 -2.21 1.14
C LEU A 380 -11.85 -1.66 2.00
N SER A 381 -11.77 -0.33 2.11
CA SER A 381 -10.83 0.34 3.01
C SER A 381 -11.50 0.71 4.32
N ILE A 382 -11.02 0.15 5.43
CA ILE A 382 -11.48 0.45 6.79
C ILE A 382 -10.46 1.33 7.48
N ILE A 383 -10.82 2.58 7.79
CA ILE A 383 -9.90 3.57 8.34
C ILE A 383 -10.36 4.04 9.71
N SER A 384 -9.46 4.00 10.68
CA SER A 384 -9.69 4.63 11.98
C SER A 384 -9.36 6.12 11.92
N VAL A 385 -10.27 6.96 12.40
CA VAL A 385 -10.04 8.41 12.48
C VAL A 385 -8.91 8.70 13.46
N ASN A 386 -8.04 9.64 13.09
CA ASN A 386 -6.84 10.03 13.85
C ASN A 386 -5.78 8.94 14.02
N ASP A 387 -5.68 8.03 13.06
CA ASP A 387 -4.56 7.10 12.96
C ASP A 387 -3.19 7.82 12.86
N ALA A 388 -2.31 7.51 13.82
CA ALA A 388 -0.95 8.06 13.94
C ALA A 388 0.12 7.31 13.11
N GLN A 389 -0.17 6.09 12.67
CA GLN A 389 0.75 5.26 11.92
C GLN A 389 0.54 5.42 10.42
N VAL A 390 -0.71 5.39 9.97
CA VAL A 390 -1.11 5.64 8.58
C VAL A 390 -2.14 6.78 8.58
N PRO A 391 -1.68 8.04 8.54
CA PRO A 391 -2.58 9.18 8.64
C PRO A 391 -3.59 9.21 7.50
N GLY A 392 -4.84 9.59 7.82
CA GLY A 392 -5.96 9.57 6.86
C GLY A 392 -5.73 10.36 5.57
N ILE A 393 -4.73 11.26 5.48
CA ILE A 393 -4.33 11.88 4.20
C ILE A 393 -3.89 10.83 3.16
N SER A 394 -3.31 9.71 3.60
CA SER A 394 -2.90 8.59 2.75
C SER A 394 -4.11 7.82 2.23
N SER A 395 -5.09 7.53 3.10
CA SER A 395 -6.31 6.82 2.71
C SER A 395 -7.25 7.70 1.87
N ASP A 396 -7.36 8.99 2.20
CA ASP A 396 -8.07 9.99 1.40
C ASP A 396 -7.49 10.05 -0.02
N ARG A 397 -6.15 9.98 -0.14
CA ARG A 397 -5.44 9.97 -1.42
C ARG A 397 -5.75 8.68 -2.18
N ALA A 398 -5.63 7.52 -1.54
CA ALA A 398 -5.95 6.23 -2.14
C ALA A 398 -7.37 6.20 -2.72
N ALA A 399 -8.36 6.69 -1.95
CA ALA A 399 -9.75 6.74 -2.38
C ALA A 399 -9.97 7.65 -3.60
N ARG A 400 -9.33 8.82 -3.63
CA ARG A 400 -9.38 9.73 -4.80
C ARG A 400 -8.73 9.13 -6.03
N THR A 401 -7.57 8.51 -5.86
CA THR A 401 -6.83 7.88 -6.95
C THR A 401 -7.61 6.71 -7.56
N ALA A 402 -8.25 5.88 -6.73
CA ALA A 402 -9.09 4.79 -7.20
C ALA A 402 -10.49 5.23 -7.67
N GLY A 403 -10.90 6.47 -7.40
CA GLY A 403 -12.24 6.96 -7.74
C GLY A 403 -13.37 6.24 -6.98
N ILE A 404 -13.09 5.72 -5.79
CA ILE A 404 -14.07 4.94 -5.01
C ILE A 404 -14.91 5.84 -4.10
N PRO A 405 -16.17 5.45 -3.78
CA PRO A 405 -17.01 6.22 -2.88
C PRO A 405 -16.61 6.06 -1.41
N VAL A 406 -16.92 7.08 -0.60
CA VAL A 406 -16.99 6.98 0.86
C VAL A 406 -18.43 6.65 1.27
N LEU A 407 -18.60 5.70 2.19
CA LEU A 407 -19.91 5.41 2.78
C LEU A 407 -20.42 6.66 3.50
N ASP A 408 -21.66 7.08 3.25
CA ASP A 408 -22.20 8.36 3.74
C ASP A 408 -22.39 8.41 5.27
N SER A 409 -22.48 7.26 5.94
CA SER A 409 -22.45 7.13 7.40
C SER A 409 -21.03 7.21 8.00
N SER A 410 -19.97 7.30 7.20
CA SER A 410 -18.59 7.44 7.70
C SER A 410 -18.40 8.64 8.62
N ALA A 411 -17.64 8.48 9.70
CA ALA A 411 -17.34 9.57 10.64
C ALA A 411 -16.53 10.72 10.02
N ARG A 412 -15.86 10.47 8.90
CA ARG A 412 -15.16 11.46 8.10
C ARG A 412 -15.56 11.32 6.64
N LEU A 413 -15.86 12.45 6.02
CA LEU A 413 -16.18 12.56 4.59
C LEU A 413 -15.08 13.40 3.92
N PRO A 414 -14.06 12.77 3.30
CA PRO A 414 -12.95 13.48 2.71
C PRO A 414 -13.38 14.40 1.56
N TYR A 415 -12.78 15.59 1.49
CA TYR A 415 -12.99 16.48 0.34
C TYR A 415 -12.61 15.78 -0.97
N GLY A 416 -13.43 15.91 -2.00
CA GLY A 416 -13.16 15.34 -3.32
C GLY A 416 -13.38 13.83 -3.43
N VAL A 417 -13.99 13.19 -2.43
CA VAL A 417 -14.44 11.79 -2.50
C VAL A 417 -15.97 11.77 -2.54
N THR A 418 -16.54 11.00 -3.46
CA THR A 418 -18.00 10.92 -3.66
C THR A 418 -18.64 10.16 -2.51
N GLN A 419 -19.71 10.71 -1.92
CA GLN A 419 -20.48 10.02 -0.89
C GLN A 419 -21.50 9.08 -1.52
N GLN A 420 -21.69 7.89 -0.94
CA GLN A 420 -22.69 6.94 -1.39
C GLN A 420 -23.36 6.26 -0.19
N ALA A 421 -24.69 6.13 -0.24
CA ALA A 421 -25.46 5.39 0.74
C ALA A 421 -25.28 3.88 0.56
N GLY A 422 -25.21 3.15 1.68
CA GLY A 422 -25.17 1.68 1.69
C GLY A 422 -26.50 1.03 1.29
N PRO A 423 -26.49 -0.25 0.87
CA PRO A 423 -25.29 -1.06 0.60
C PRO A 423 -24.60 -0.64 -0.70
N ILE A 424 -23.27 -0.79 -0.76
CA ILE A 424 -22.43 -0.46 -1.92
C ILE A 424 -21.89 -1.77 -2.51
N SER A 425 -22.11 -2.02 -3.80
CA SER A 425 -21.47 -3.14 -4.50
C SER A 425 -20.12 -2.70 -5.06
N GLY A 426 -19.07 -3.47 -4.79
CA GLY A 426 -17.69 -3.13 -5.17
C GLY A 426 -17.00 -2.25 -4.14
N SER A 427 -15.96 -1.53 -4.57
CA SER A 427 -15.06 -0.82 -3.66
C SER A 427 -15.73 0.31 -2.88
N ALA A 428 -15.31 0.50 -1.63
CA ALA A 428 -15.65 1.67 -0.83
C ALA A 428 -14.61 1.94 0.26
N ILE A 429 -14.59 3.16 0.77
CA ILE A 429 -13.85 3.54 1.97
C ILE A 429 -14.83 3.90 3.10
N VAL A 430 -14.53 3.43 4.31
CA VAL A 430 -15.34 3.70 5.50
C VAL A 430 -14.45 4.19 6.63
N TYR A 431 -14.78 5.34 7.20
CA TYR A 431 -14.06 5.93 8.33
C TYR A 431 -14.82 5.73 9.63
N TRP A 432 -14.16 5.18 10.64
CA TRP A 432 -14.69 4.90 11.96
C TRP A 432 -14.01 5.77 13.01
N ASP A 433 -14.78 6.43 13.88
CA ASP A 433 -14.26 7.27 14.95
C ASP A 433 -14.35 6.61 16.32
N GLY A 434 -13.20 6.30 16.91
CA GLY A 434 -13.07 5.76 18.27
C GLY A 434 -12.86 6.83 19.35
N GLY A 435 -12.96 8.12 19.02
CA GLY A 435 -12.80 9.23 19.96
C GLY A 435 -11.35 9.56 20.33
N TYR A 436 -10.38 9.24 19.46
CA TYR A 436 -8.96 9.50 19.68
C TYR A 436 -8.57 10.96 19.44
N ASP A 437 -7.49 11.40 20.08
CA ASP A 437 -6.96 12.77 19.94
C ASP A 437 -6.57 13.10 18.50
N ALA A 438 -6.80 14.34 18.09
CA ALA A 438 -6.50 14.81 16.75
C ALA A 438 -5.00 14.78 16.44
N MET A 439 -4.67 14.34 15.23
CA MET A 439 -3.28 14.35 14.73
C MET A 439 -2.79 15.77 14.42
N PRO A 440 -1.48 16.06 14.55
CA PRO A 440 -0.93 17.37 14.22
C PRO A 440 -1.26 17.83 12.78
N GLU A 441 -1.61 19.11 12.64
CA GLU A 441 -1.84 19.70 11.30
C GLU A 441 -0.53 19.80 10.49
N SER A 442 0.60 19.97 11.18
CA SER A 442 1.93 20.05 10.57
C SER A 442 2.40 18.72 9.96
N ASN A 443 3.46 18.77 9.15
CA ASN A 443 4.11 17.57 8.61
C ASN A 443 5.09 16.99 9.63
N SER A 444 4.55 16.50 10.76
CA SER A 444 5.28 15.90 11.87
C SER A 444 4.42 14.83 12.52
N PRO A 445 5.02 13.76 13.07
CA PRO A 445 4.25 12.73 13.75
C PRO A 445 3.75 13.24 15.12
N PRO A 446 2.67 12.66 15.67
CA PRO A 446 2.30 12.86 17.07
C PRO A 446 3.36 12.23 18.01
N PRO A 447 3.29 12.48 19.33
CA PRO A 447 4.11 11.76 20.30
C PRO A 447 3.94 10.23 20.19
N VAL A 448 5.03 9.48 20.32
CA VAL A 448 5.02 8.00 20.22
C VAL A 448 4.12 7.33 21.27
N GLY A 449 3.86 7.98 22.41
CA GLY A 449 2.95 7.45 23.44
C GLY A 449 1.48 7.35 23.00
N ASP A 450 1.10 8.09 21.96
CA ASP A 450 -0.24 8.06 21.36
C ASP A 450 -0.28 7.15 20.12
N ALA A 451 0.84 6.49 19.79
CA ALA A 451 0.93 5.61 18.66
C ALA A 451 0.10 4.34 18.88
N GLY A 452 -0.71 4.01 17.90
CA GLY A 452 -1.27 2.66 17.75
C GLY A 452 -2.63 2.40 18.36
N LYS A 453 -3.21 3.29 19.18
CA LYS A 453 -4.59 3.09 19.68
C LYS A 453 -5.59 3.07 18.54
N ALA A 454 -5.77 4.21 17.87
CA ALA A 454 -6.61 4.30 16.68
C ALA A 454 -6.27 3.24 15.63
N HIS A 455 -4.97 2.97 15.43
CA HIS A 455 -4.50 2.02 14.43
C HIS A 455 -4.90 0.57 14.73
N ASN A 456 -4.90 0.14 16.00
CA ASN A 456 -5.05 -1.28 16.36
C ASN A 456 -6.43 -1.60 16.94
N GLU A 457 -6.99 -0.70 17.75
CA GLU A 457 -8.21 -0.96 18.54
C GLU A 457 -9.45 -1.13 17.65
N ILE A 458 -9.45 -0.61 16.42
CA ILE A 458 -10.51 -0.85 15.43
C ILE A 458 -10.63 -2.32 15.01
N GLY A 459 -9.55 -3.12 15.14
CA GLY A 459 -9.49 -4.48 14.61
C GLY A 459 -10.42 -5.49 15.29
N VAL A 460 -10.89 -5.21 16.51
CA VAL A 460 -11.75 -6.14 17.29
C VAL A 460 -13.21 -5.71 17.34
N ILE A 461 -13.58 -4.61 16.69
CA ILE A 461 -14.92 -4.03 16.73
C ILE A 461 -15.88 -4.88 15.91
N GLU A 462 -16.96 -5.38 16.52
CA GLU A 462 -17.88 -6.37 15.93
C GLU A 462 -18.53 -5.83 14.65
N ASP A 463 -19.10 -4.62 14.71
CA ASP A 463 -19.79 -4.00 13.57
C ASP A 463 -18.85 -3.75 12.38
N VAL A 464 -17.58 -3.41 12.64
CA VAL A 464 -16.58 -3.25 11.59
C VAL A 464 -16.27 -4.59 10.94
N ASN A 465 -16.13 -5.64 11.75
CA ASN A 465 -15.76 -6.95 11.27
C ASN A 465 -16.91 -7.66 10.52
N GLU A 466 -18.17 -7.44 10.89
CA GLU A 466 -19.31 -7.94 10.11
C GLU A 466 -19.36 -7.30 8.72
N MET A 467 -19.06 -6.00 8.61
CA MET A 467 -18.92 -5.32 7.30
C MET A 467 -17.79 -5.93 6.46
N VAL A 468 -16.64 -6.21 7.08
CA VAL A 468 -15.47 -6.80 6.43
C VAL A 468 -15.73 -8.22 5.94
N LYS A 469 -16.33 -9.05 6.80
CA LYS A 469 -16.74 -10.41 6.49
C LYS A 469 -17.74 -10.42 5.33
N GLU A 470 -18.79 -9.61 5.40
CA GLU A 470 -19.80 -9.55 4.34
C GLU A 470 -19.19 -9.13 3.00
N PHE A 471 -18.28 -8.14 3.00
CA PHE A 471 -17.57 -7.72 1.79
C PHE A 471 -16.68 -8.84 1.22
N LEU A 472 -15.91 -9.53 2.06
CA LEU A 472 -15.08 -10.66 1.62
C LEU A 472 -15.93 -11.77 1.00
N HIS A 473 -17.10 -12.08 1.56
CA HIS A 473 -17.96 -13.11 1.00
C HIS A 473 -18.70 -12.66 -0.26
N THR A 474 -19.26 -11.46 -0.26
CA THR A 474 -20.25 -11.05 -1.27
C THR A 474 -19.79 -9.95 -2.22
N GLY A 475 -18.74 -9.21 -1.87
CA GLY A 475 -18.33 -7.99 -2.57
C GLY A 475 -19.25 -6.80 -2.31
N ILE A 476 -20.10 -6.88 -1.29
CA ILE A 476 -21.03 -5.84 -0.89
C ILE A 476 -20.59 -5.25 0.44
N VAL A 477 -20.46 -3.92 0.49
CA VAL A 477 -20.27 -3.15 1.71
C VAL A 477 -21.64 -2.84 2.28
N ILE A 478 -21.98 -3.50 3.38
CA ILE A 478 -23.17 -3.20 4.17
C ILE A 478 -22.90 -2.03 5.13
N ASP A 479 -23.92 -1.24 5.41
CA ASP A 479 -23.83 -0.20 6.43
C ASP A 479 -24.17 -0.80 7.79
N THR A 480 -23.14 -1.07 8.59
CA THR A 480 -23.26 -1.54 9.98
C THR A 480 -23.26 -0.37 10.97
N CYS A 481 -23.18 0.87 10.49
CA CYS A 481 -23.16 2.05 11.33
C CYS A 481 -24.58 2.47 11.70
N ASP A 482 -24.77 3.05 12.89
CA ASP A 482 -26.07 3.59 13.32
C ASP A 482 -26.46 4.86 12.53
N VAL A 483 -25.92 6.01 12.95
CA VAL A 483 -26.08 7.31 12.27
C VAL A 483 -24.73 7.77 11.72
N THR A 484 -23.66 7.42 12.44
CA THR A 484 -22.29 7.71 12.08
C THR A 484 -21.44 6.56 12.57
N CYS A 485 -20.46 6.13 11.78
CA CYS A 485 -19.55 5.03 12.12
C CYS A 485 -18.65 5.41 13.30
N THR A 486 -19.03 5.01 14.50
CA THR A 486 -18.28 5.25 15.74
C THR A 486 -18.14 3.97 16.50
N PHE A 487 -17.10 3.85 17.32
CA PHE A 487 -16.92 2.71 18.23
C PHE A 487 -16.37 3.15 19.58
N ASP A 488 -16.57 2.34 20.62
CA ASP A 488 -15.94 2.54 21.92
C ASP A 488 -15.21 1.26 22.31
N TYR A 489 -13.89 1.26 22.05
CA TYR A 489 -13.05 0.10 22.33
C TYR A 489 -13.14 -0.39 23.78
N SER A 490 -13.26 0.54 24.75
CA SER A 490 -13.33 0.16 26.18
C SER A 490 -14.68 -0.46 26.55
N ALA A 491 -15.76 -0.06 25.88
CA ALA A 491 -17.08 -0.61 26.10
C ALA A 491 -17.27 -1.97 25.40
N GLU A 492 -16.67 -2.13 24.22
CA GLU A 492 -16.82 -3.30 23.35
C GLU A 492 -15.82 -4.41 23.67
N ASN A 493 -14.69 -4.08 24.31
CA ASN A 493 -13.70 -5.07 24.77
C ASN A 493 -13.43 -4.94 26.29
N PRO A 494 -14.42 -5.27 27.15
CA PRO A 494 -14.28 -5.18 28.60
C PRO A 494 -13.45 -6.33 29.18
N GLU A 495 -12.12 -6.19 29.10
CA GLU A 495 -11.07 -7.09 29.62
C GLU A 495 -10.98 -8.52 29.04
#